data_AF-A0A955VJ44-F1
#
_entry.id   AF-A0A955VJ44-F1
#
_cell.length_a   1.000
_cell.length_b   1.000
_cell.length_c   1.000
_cell.angle_alpha   90.00
_cell.angle_beta   90.00
_cell.angle_gamma   90.00
#
_symmetry.space_group_name_H-M   'P 1'
#
loop_
_entity.id
_entity.type
_entity.pdbx_description
1 polymer ?
#
loop_
_entity_poly.entity_id
_entity_poly.type
_entity_poly.pdbx_seq_one_letter_code
_entity_poly.pdbx_strand_id
1 'polypeptide(L)'
;LTHEAYRRNDGQRCFHCKDALFDVLHRTRAELGLAQLLYGYQRDDTGEHRPGQRAAEQHAVATPLADAGLGKSEIRALSRQLGIPNVDRPAQPCLASRLHYGTVVDRGYLLLVERVEAFLRERGIIESRARFDGATLRIEVPLVALPAVACADWREELVALARREGATFVALDLEGFASGKTNRLLEVLE
;
A
#
# COMPACT_ATOMS: atom_id res chain seq x y z
N LEU A 1 0.07 13.06 -8.86
CA LEU A 1 1.49 13.34 -8.56
C LEU A 1 1.82 14.84 -8.62
N THR A 2 0.85 15.74 -8.54
CA THR A 2 1.10 17.19 -8.55
C THR A 2 1.37 17.76 -7.16
N HIS A 3 0.99 17.04 -6.11
CA HIS A 3 1.18 17.47 -4.72
C HIS A 3 2.60 17.13 -4.24
N GLU A 4 3.47 18.13 -4.14
CA GLU A 4 4.88 17.94 -3.78
C GLU A 4 5.07 17.28 -2.42
N ALA A 5 4.26 17.65 -1.43
CA ALA A 5 4.33 17.05 -0.10
C ALA A 5 4.05 15.54 -0.10
N TYR A 6 3.17 15.06 -1.00
CA TYR A 6 2.97 13.62 -1.21
C TYR A 6 4.19 12.97 -1.89
N ARG A 7 4.74 13.65 -2.91
CA ARG A 7 5.90 13.14 -3.66
C ARG A 7 7.14 12.97 -2.81
N ARG A 8 7.33 13.77 -1.75
CA ARG A 8 8.46 13.63 -0.81
C ARG A 8 8.52 12.27 -0.12
N ASN A 9 7.40 11.54 -0.07
CA ASN A 9 7.30 10.21 0.53
C ASN A 9 7.87 10.12 1.96
N ASP A 10 7.63 11.14 2.78
CA ASP A 10 8.04 11.12 4.19
C ASP A 10 6.99 10.40 5.06
N GLY A 11 7.17 10.45 6.38
CA GLY A 11 6.21 9.89 7.33
C GLY A 11 4.78 10.43 7.16
N GLN A 12 4.58 11.62 6.58
CA GLN A 12 3.27 12.24 6.37
C GLN A 12 2.68 11.95 4.98
N ARG A 13 3.31 11.11 4.14
CA ARG A 13 2.78 10.64 2.84
C ARG A 13 1.29 10.38 2.86
N CYS A 14 0.83 9.56 3.82
CA CYS A 14 -0.55 9.11 3.87
C CYS A 14 -1.53 10.22 4.26
N PHE A 15 -1.08 11.23 5.03
CA PHE A 15 -1.88 12.44 5.29
C PHE A 15 -2.09 13.19 3.97
N HIS A 16 -1.01 13.58 3.28
CA HIS A 16 -1.10 14.36 2.04
C HIS A 16 -1.88 13.64 0.92
N CYS A 17 -1.74 12.31 0.83
CA CYS A 17 -2.53 11.51 -0.11
C CYS A 17 -4.03 11.62 0.14
N LYS A 18 -4.43 11.49 1.41
CA LYS A 18 -5.84 11.52 1.78
C LYS A 18 -6.44 12.91 1.82
N ASP A 19 -5.68 13.90 2.24
CA ASP A 19 -6.07 15.31 2.23
C ASP A 19 -6.51 15.71 0.81
N ALA A 20 -5.65 15.46 -0.19
CA ALA A 20 -5.98 15.68 -1.59
C ALA A 20 -7.16 14.81 -2.09
N LEU A 21 -7.32 13.58 -1.59
CA LEU A 21 -8.45 12.71 -1.94
C LEU A 21 -9.77 13.28 -1.39
N PHE A 22 -9.79 13.72 -0.13
CA PHE A 22 -11.00 14.25 0.50
C PHE A 22 -11.43 15.57 -0.14
N ASP A 23 -10.50 16.44 -0.54
CA ASP A 23 -10.81 17.62 -1.35
C ASP A 23 -11.60 17.28 -2.62
N VAL A 24 -11.17 16.24 -3.34
CA VAL A 24 -11.87 15.77 -4.55
C VAL A 24 -13.23 15.20 -4.18
N LEU A 25 -13.30 14.35 -3.17
CA LEU A 25 -14.54 13.70 -2.74
C LEU A 25 -15.57 14.70 -2.21
N HIS A 26 -15.15 15.80 -1.56
CA HIS A 26 -16.07 16.85 -1.12
C HIS A 26 -16.72 17.57 -2.29
N ARG A 27 -15.97 17.84 -3.37
CA ARG A 27 -16.54 18.40 -4.61
C ARG A 27 -17.53 17.43 -5.23
N THR A 28 -17.15 16.16 -5.40
CA THR A 28 -18.05 15.13 -5.94
C THR A 28 -19.29 14.92 -5.08
N ARG A 29 -19.17 14.97 -3.75
CA ARG A 29 -20.30 14.90 -2.82
C ARG A 29 -21.30 16.03 -3.09
N ALA A 30 -20.80 17.26 -3.25
CA ALA A 30 -21.65 18.42 -3.53
C ALA A 30 -22.32 18.31 -4.90
N GLU A 31 -21.59 17.90 -5.93
CA GLU A 31 -22.12 17.68 -7.29
C GLU A 31 -23.23 16.62 -7.33
N LEU A 32 -23.10 15.55 -6.53
CA LEU A 32 -24.08 14.48 -6.43
C LEU A 32 -25.19 14.75 -5.42
N GLY A 33 -25.18 15.88 -4.72
CA GLY A 33 -26.17 16.20 -3.69
C GLY A 33 -26.17 15.26 -2.48
N LEU A 34 -25.04 14.63 -2.17
CA LEU A 34 -24.92 13.65 -1.09
C LEU A 34 -24.71 14.34 0.27
N ALA A 35 -25.32 13.78 1.32
CA ALA A 35 -25.28 14.39 2.65
C ALA A 35 -23.89 14.36 3.29
N GLN A 36 -23.16 13.24 3.17
CA GLN A 36 -21.93 13.03 3.95
C GLN A 36 -20.94 12.11 3.23
N LEU A 37 -19.65 12.30 3.52
CA LEU A 37 -18.59 11.34 3.20
C LEU A 37 -18.40 10.37 4.36
N LEU A 38 -18.29 9.07 4.04
CA LEU A 38 -18.01 8.03 5.01
C LEU A 38 -16.64 7.42 4.72
N TYR A 39 -15.86 7.19 5.78
CA TYR A 39 -14.56 6.55 5.72
C TYR A 39 -14.59 5.23 6.48
N GLY A 40 -14.07 4.16 5.86
CA GLY A 40 -14.05 2.81 6.42
C GLY A 40 -13.02 2.58 7.52
N TYR A 41 -12.71 3.61 8.33
CA TYR A 41 -11.90 3.47 9.53
C TYR A 41 -12.67 2.66 10.57
N GLN A 42 -11.99 1.70 11.21
CA GLN A 42 -12.59 0.77 12.16
C GLN A 42 -11.81 0.74 13.47
N ARG A 43 -12.39 0.14 14.52
CA ARG A 43 -11.82 0.11 15.88
C ARG A 43 -10.37 -0.41 15.93
N ASP A 44 -10.02 -1.37 15.09
CA ASP A 44 -8.69 -2.01 15.11
C ASP A 44 -7.63 -1.19 14.35
N ASP A 45 -7.97 -0.02 13.78
CA ASP A 45 -7.04 0.83 13.05
C ASP A 45 -6.24 1.82 13.93
N THR A 46 -6.26 1.65 15.25
CA THR A 46 -5.73 2.56 16.28
C THR A 46 -4.20 2.57 16.47
N GLY A 47 -3.43 2.24 15.43
CA GLY A 47 -1.96 2.20 15.51
C GLY A 47 -1.31 3.59 15.75
N GLU A 48 -0.08 3.61 16.28
CA GLU A 48 0.64 4.83 16.68
C GLU A 48 0.85 5.85 15.54
N HIS A 49 1.06 5.38 14.30
CA HIS A 49 1.26 6.25 13.14
C HIS A 49 0.12 6.16 12.12
N ARG A 50 -0.92 6.98 12.31
CA ARG A 50 -2.11 7.07 11.41
C ARG A 50 -2.33 8.48 10.85
N PRO A 51 -1.35 9.04 10.12
CA PRO A 51 -1.45 10.40 9.56
C PRO A 51 -2.64 10.54 8.60
N GLY A 52 -3.03 9.46 7.93
CA GLY A 52 -4.23 9.47 7.10
C GLY A 52 -5.56 9.59 7.87
N GLN A 53 -5.63 9.20 9.14
CA GLN A 53 -6.83 9.39 9.95
C GLN A 53 -6.98 10.86 10.36
N ARG A 54 -5.87 11.51 10.72
CA ARG A 54 -5.82 12.95 10.98
C ARG A 54 -6.38 13.78 9.81
N ALA A 55 -6.08 13.40 8.56
CA ALA A 55 -6.67 14.05 7.39
C ALA A 55 -8.20 13.86 7.33
N ALA A 56 -8.72 12.67 7.66
CA ALA A 56 -10.16 12.42 7.66
C ALA A 56 -10.89 13.27 8.72
N GLU A 57 -10.29 13.44 9.89
CA GLU A 57 -10.81 14.30 10.96
C GLU A 57 -10.86 15.76 10.54
N GLN A 58 -9.81 16.29 9.90
CA GLN A 58 -9.76 17.67 9.41
C GLN A 58 -10.81 17.97 8.34
N HIS A 59 -11.16 16.95 7.54
CA HIS A 59 -12.20 17.03 6.53
C HIS A 59 -13.61 16.68 7.06
N ALA A 60 -13.75 16.44 8.37
CA ALA A 60 -15.01 16.04 9.00
C ALA A 60 -15.68 14.82 8.33
N VAL A 61 -14.88 13.87 7.88
CA VAL A 61 -15.34 12.62 7.27
C VAL A 61 -15.76 11.65 8.36
N ALA A 62 -16.98 11.13 8.29
CA ALA A 62 -17.51 10.26 9.34
C ALA A 62 -16.93 8.85 9.29
N THR A 63 -16.77 8.22 10.45
CA THR A 63 -16.15 6.90 10.62
C THR A 63 -17.09 5.92 11.32
N PRO A 64 -18.25 5.60 10.71
CA PRO A 64 -19.34 4.91 11.40
C PRO A 64 -18.97 3.52 11.94
N LEU A 65 -18.00 2.83 11.31
CA LEU A 65 -17.53 1.54 11.81
C LEU A 65 -16.75 1.68 13.12
N ALA A 66 -15.88 2.70 13.22
CA ALA A 66 -15.19 3.02 14.46
C ALA A 66 -16.15 3.57 15.52
N ASP A 67 -17.11 4.41 15.13
CA ASP A 67 -18.11 4.99 16.05
C ASP A 67 -19.00 3.89 16.67
N ALA A 68 -19.33 2.87 15.89
CA ALA A 68 -20.04 1.67 16.34
C ALA A 68 -19.14 0.66 17.09
N GLY A 69 -17.85 0.97 17.25
CA GLY A 69 -16.88 0.10 17.91
C GLY A 69 -16.65 -1.22 17.16
N LEU A 70 -16.84 -1.26 15.84
CA LEU A 70 -16.68 -2.48 15.04
C LEU A 70 -15.21 -2.71 14.66
N GLY A 71 -14.72 -3.92 14.96
CA GLY A 71 -13.42 -4.41 14.49
C GLY A 71 -13.53 -5.28 13.24
N LYS A 72 -12.38 -5.76 12.77
CA LYS A 72 -12.25 -6.52 11.53
C LYS A 72 -13.07 -7.82 11.56
N SER A 73 -13.09 -8.51 12.70
CA SER A 73 -13.85 -9.74 12.90
C SER A 73 -15.35 -9.52 12.76
N GLU A 74 -15.87 -8.48 13.41
CA GLU A 74 -17.27 -8.12 13.44
C GLU A 74 -17.73 -7.63 12.07
N ILE A 75 -16.93 -6.77 11.41
CA ILE A 75 -17.19 -6.30 10.04
C ILE A 75 -17.27 -7.48 9.07
N ARG A 76 -16.36 -8.46 9.18
CA ARG A 76 -16.39 -9.66 8.35
C ARG A 76 -17.62 -10.53 8.62
N ALA A 77 -17.99 -10.72 9.89
CA ALA A 77 -19.18 -11.48 10.26
C ALA A 77 -20.46 -10.82 9.68
N LEU A 78 -20.63 -9.51 9.88
CA LEU A 78 -21.75 -8.75 9.33
C LEU A 78 -21.76 -8.77 7.80
N SER A 79 -20.61 -8.62 7.16
CA SER A 79 -20.50 -8.68 5.70
C SER A 79 -20.95 -10.03 5.14
N ARG A 80 -20.62 -11.15 5.81
CA ARG A 80 -21.10 -12.48 5.41
C ARG A 80 -22.61 -12.62 5.58
N GLN A 81 -23.16 -12.12 6.70
CA GLN A 81 -24.61 -12.13 6.93
C GLN A 81 -25.38 -11.33 5.86
N LEU A 82 -24.80 -10.21 5.41
CA LEU A 82 -25.37 -9.36 4.37
C LEU A 82 -25.09 -9.86 2.94
N GLY A 83 -24.36 -10.97 2.77
CA GLY A 83 -24.01 -11.52 1.46
C GLY A 83 -23.05 -10.65 0.64
N ILE A 84 -22.26 -9.78 1.30
CA ILE A 84 -21.27 -8.93 0.62
C ILE A 84 -20.15 -9.83 0.06
N PRO A 85 -19.81 -9.76 -1.23
CA PRO A 85 -18.74 -10.57 -1.80
C PRO A 85 -17.35 -10.12 -1.30
N ASN A 86 -16.34 -10.98 -1.44
CA ASN A 86 -14.93 -10.68 -1.15
C ASN A 86 -14.58 -10.34 0.32
N VAL A 87 -15.35 -10.84 1.29
CA VAL A 87 -15.13 -10.58 2.74
C VAL A 87 -13.70 -10.90 3.22
N ASP A 88 -13.10 -11.95 2.65
CA ASP A 88 -11.78 -12.43 3.04
C ASP A 88 -10.65 -11.90 2.14
N ARG A 89 -10.94 -10.92 1.27
CA ARG A 89 -9.93 -10.28 0.43
C ARG A 89 -8.82 -9.67 1.32
N PRO A 90 -7.54 -9.98 1.05
CA PRO A 90 -6.42 -9.38 1.78
C PRO A 90 -6.38 -7.86 1.62
N ALA A 91 -5.89 -7.17 2.65
CA ALA A 91 -5.65 -5.73 2.56
C ALA A 91 -4.64 -5.44 1.45
N GLN A 92 -4.90 -4.39 0.66
CA GLN A 92 -4.02 -3.94 -0.42
C GLN A 92 -3.52 -2.54 -0.11
N PRO A 93 -2.37 -2.40 0.59
CA PRO A 93 -1.80 -1.09 0.86
C PRO A 93 -1.38 -0.40 -0.44
N CYS A 94 -1.36 0.94 -0.42
CA CYS A 94 -0.91 1.78 -1.53
C CYS A 94 0.45 1.34 -2.10
N LEU A 95 0.64 1.43 -3.42
CA LEU A 95 1.93 1.14 -4.07
C LEU A 95 3.06 2.01 -3.53
N ALA A 96 2.79 3.27 -3.14
CA ALA A 96 3.81 4.14 -2.56
C ALA A 96 4.40 3.59 -1.24
N SER A 97 3.74 2.66 -0.55
CA SER A 97 4.31 2.00 0.64
C SER A 97 5.45 1.03 0.30
N ARG A 98 5.65 0.72 -0.99
CA ARG A 98 6.79 -0.07 -1.47
C ARG A 98 8.03 0.77 -1.69
N LEU A 99 7.89 2.10 -1.76
CA LEU A 99 9.00 3.02 -1.87
C LEU A 99 9.53 3.30 -0.45
N HIS A 100 10.84 3.22 -0.26
CA HIS A 100 11.47 3.58 1.01
C HIS A 100 11.14 5.05 1.34
N TYR A 101 11.01 5.37 2.64
CA TYR A 101 10.76 6.76 3.05
C TYR A 101 11.84 7.68 2.49
N GLY A 102 11.44 8.86 1.99
CA GLY A 102 12.30 9.81 1.29
C GLY A 102 12.56 9.48 -0.18
N THR A 103 12.29 8.27 -0.65
CA THR A 103 12.30 7.97 -2.10
C THR A 103 11.12 8.67 -2.75
N VAL A 104 11.39 9.56 -3.71
CA VAL A 104 10.35 10.35 -4.38
C VAL A 104 9.25 9.44 -4.96
N VAL A 105 7.98 9.75 -4.69
CA VAL A 105 6.88 9.10 -5.39
C VAL A 105 6.83 9.61 -6.83
N ASP A 106 7.26 8.74 -7.73
CA ASP A 106 7.26 8.97 -9.17
C ASP A 106 6.41 7.92 -9.90
N ARG A 107 5.82 8.29 -11.05
CA ARG A 107 4.98 7.37 -11.84
C ARG A 107 5.78 6.17 -12.34
N GLY A 108 7.01 6.39 -12.80
CA GLY A 108 7.90 5.31 -13.25
C GLY A 108 8.20 4.32 -12.15
N TYR A 109 8.48 4.80 -10.93
CA TYR A 109 8.76 3.93 -9.79
C TYR A 109 7.53 3.14 -9.35
N LEU A 110 6.34 3.76 -9.37
CA LEU A 110 5.10 3.04 -9.08
C LEU A 110 4.80 1.97 -10.13
N LEU A 111 5.07 2.25 -11.42
CA LEU A 111 4.93 1.28 -12.51
C LEU A 111 5.94 0.13 -12.40
N LEU A 112 7.19 0.41 -12.04
CA LEU A 112 8.20 -0.61 -11.76
C LEU A 112 7.70 -1.60 -10.68
N VAL A 113 7.22 -1.07 -9.55
CA VAL A 113 6.67 -1.88 -8.46
C VAL A 113 5.46 -2.68 -8.93
N GLU A 114 4.50 -2.03 -9.58
CA GLU A 114 3.25 -2.67 -10.04
C GLU A 114 3.53 -3.81 -11.03
N ARG A 115 4.40 -3.58 -12.01
CA ARG A 115 4.74 -4.57 -13.04
C ARG A 115 5.49 -5.76 -12.46
N VAL A 116 6.39 -5.54 -11.51
CA VAL A 116 7.11 -6.64 -10.86
C VAL A 116 6.18 -7.44 -9.95
N GLU A 117 5.33 -6.78 -9.13
CA GLU A 117 4.33 -7.50 -8.33
C GLU A 117 3.30 -8.23 -9.23
N ALA A 118 2.98 -7.70 -10.42
CA ALA A 118 2.15 -8.40 -11.41
C ALA A 118 2.83 -9.64 -11.99
N PHE A 119 4.09 -9.52 -12.42
CA PHE A 119 4.88 -10.63 -12.94
C PHE A 119 4.95 -11.82 -11.97
N LEU A 120 5.15 -11.53 -10.67
CA LEU A 120 5.20 -12.54 -9.62
C LEU A 120 3.82 -13.18 -9.40
N ARG A 121 2.75 -12.37 -9.40
CA ARG A 121 1.38 -12.84 -9.23
C ARG A 121 0.91 -13.74 -10.37
N GLU A 122 1.24 -13.39 -11.61
CA GLU A 122 0.93 -14.20 -12.81
C GLU A 122 1.57 -15.59 -12.76
N ARG A 123 2.64 -15.74 -11.99
CA ARG A 123 3.34 -17.01 -11.75
C ARG A 123 2.97 -17.67 -10.42
N GLY A 124 1.86 -17.24 -9.80
CA GLY A 124 1.31 -17.86 -8.60
C GLY A 124 1.83 -17.32 -7.27
N ILE A 125 2.76 -16.35 -7.26
CA ILE A 125 3.26 -15.73 -6.02
C ILE A 125 2.40 -14.51 -5.66
N ILE A 126 1.30 -14.76 -4.96
CA ILE A 126 0.31 -13.73 -4.57
C ILE A 126 0.86 -12.86 -3.43
N GLU A 127 1.51 -13.45 -2.44
CA GLU A 127 2.07 -12.76 -1.28
C GLU A 127 3.49 -12.26 -1.56
N SER A 128 3.60 -11.29 -2.48
CA SER A 128 4.88 -10.68 -2.85
C SER A 128 4.89 -9.17 -2.64
N ARG A 129 6.09 -8.60 -2.45
CA ARG A 129 6.30 -7.15 -2.49
C ARG A 129 7.56 -6.82 -3.28
N ALA A 130 7.48 -5.79 -4.11
CA ALA A 130 8.64 -5.23 -4.78
C ALA A 130 8.97 -3.88 -4.13
N ARG A 131 9.99 -3.84 -3.27
CA ARG A 131 10.42 -2.61 -2.56
C ARG A 131 11.48 -1.88 -3.34
N PHE A 132 11.36 -0.56 -3.46
CA PHE A 132 12.32 0.24 -4.21
C PHE A 132 12.87 1.37 -3.35
N ASP A 133 14.19 1.60 -3.38
CA ASP A 133 14.89 2.65 -2.63
C ASP A 133 15.43 3.79 -3.50
N GLY A 134 15.08 3.81 -4.79
CA GLY A 134 15.62 4.74 -5.78
C GLY A 134 16.72 4.14 -6.66
N ALA A 135 17.33 3.03 -6.27
CA ALA A 135 18.32 2.32 -7.08
C ALA A 135 18.10 0.80 -7.10
N THR A 136 17.82 0.20 -5.94
CA THR A 136 17.67 -1.22 -5.74
C THR A 136 16.19 -1.60 -5.62
N LEU A 137 15.76 -2.55 -6.43
CA LEU A 137 14.50 -3.25 -6.26
C LEU A 137 14.73 -4.52 -5.42
N ARG A 138 14.28 -4.51 -4.17
CA ARG A 138 14.29 -5.68 -3.29
C ARG A 138 12.96 -6.41 -3.36
N ILE A 139 13.01 -7.70 -3.64
CA ILE A 139 11.83 -8.55 -3.87
C ILE A 139 11.63 -9.43 -2.64
N GLU A 140 10.47 -9.26 -1.99
CA GLU A 140 10.01 -10.04 -0.86
C GLU A 140 9.00 -11.09 -1.35
N VAL A 141 9.28 -12.38 -1.14
CA VAL A 141 8.38 -13.51 -1.46
C VAL A 141 8.36 -14.50 -0.30
N PRO A 142 7.36 -15.40 -0.20
CA PRO A 142 7.39 -16.46 0.82
C PRO A 142 8.69 -17.26 0.71
N LEU A 143 9.26 -17.69 1.85
CA LEU A 143 10.57 -18.38 1.86
C LEU A 143 10.59 -19.61 0.95
N VAL A 144 9.48 -20.35 0.89
CA VAL A 144 9.29 -21.51 0.01
C VAL A 144 9.40 -21.18 -1.48
N ALA A 145 9.15 -19.92 -1.86
CA ALA A 145 9.22 -19.45 -3.24
C ALA A 145 10.62 -18.92 -3.63
N LEU A 146 11.52 -18.69 -2.67
CA LEU A 146 12.86 -18.15 -2.97
C LEU A 146 13.64 -19.01 -3.99
N PRO A 147 13.68 -20.36 -3.90
CA PRO A 147 14.40 -21.17 -4.89
C PRO A 147 13.83 -21.03 -6.30
N ALA A 148 12.50 -20.93 -6.43
CA ALA A 148 11.83 -20.76 -7.72
C ALA A 148 12.15 -19.39 -8.34
N VAL A 149 12.15 -18.32 -7.55
CA VAL A 149 12.49 -16.97 -8.05
C VAL A 149 13.98 -16.85 -8.40
N ALA A 150 14.85 -17.58 -7.69
CA ALA A 150 16.29 -17.58 -7.92
C ALA A 150 16.74 -18.48 -9.09
N CYS A 151 15.84 -19.31 -9.65
CA CYS A 151 16.17 -20.17 -10.79
C CYS A 151 16.50 -19.33 -12.04
N ALA A 152 17.34 -19.86 -12.94
CA ALA A 152 17.95 -19.08 -14.02
C ALA A 152 16.90 -18.37 -14.89
N ASP A 153 15.91 -19.09 -15.40
CA ASP A 153 14.89 -18.57 -16.32
C ASP A 153 14.09 -17.42 -15.69
N TRP A 154 13.55 -17.63 -14.48
CA TRP A 154 12.76 -16.60 -13.80
C TRP A 154 13.60 -15.41 -13.40
N ARG A 155 14.79 -15.66 -12.84
CA ARG A 155 15.71 -14.61 -12.41
C ARG A 155 16.07 -13.70 -13.58
N GLU A 156 16.35 -14.26 -14.75
CA GLU A 156 16.74 -13.49 -15.94
C GLU A 156 15.59 -12.65 -16.47
N GLU A 157 14.39 -13.22 -16.59
CA GLU A 157 13.19 -12.47 -16.99
C GLU A 157 12.86 -11.34 -16.01
N LEU A 158 12.92 -11.63 -14.71
CA LEU A 158 12.61 -10.69 -13.63
C LEU A 158 13.62 -9.54 -13.57
N VAL A 159 14.91 -9.84 -13.70
CA VAL A 159 15.97 -8.82 -13.76
C VAL A 159 15.82 -7.96 -15.01
N ALA A 160 15.55 -8.56 -16.17
CA ALA A 160 15.34 -7.83 -17.42
C ALA A 160 14.11 -6.90 -17.33
N LEU A 161 13.01 -7.38 -16.76
CA LEU A 161 11.82 -6.57 -16.47
C LEU A 161 12.19 -5.41 -15.55
N ALA A 162 12.75 -5.67 -14.36
CA ALA A 162 13.04 -4.64 -13.37
C ALA A 162 14.00 -3.57 -13.92
N ARG A 163 15.04 -3.96 -14.66
CA ARG A 163 15.98 -3.02 -15.29
C ARG A 163 15.32 -2.16 -16.36
N ARG A 164 14.48 -2.75 -17.21
CA ARG A 164 13.74 -2.00 -18.23
C ARG A 164 12.80 -0.97 -17.60
N GLU A 165 12.19 -1.29 -16.47
CA GLU A 165 11.30 -0.37 -15.74
C GLU A 165 12.05 0.63 -14.83
N GLY A 166 13.40 0.58 -14.77
CA GLY A 166 14.23 1.62 -14.15
C GLY A 166 14.99 1.24 -12.89
N ALA A 167 14.99 -0.03 -12.46
CA ALA A 167 15.84 -0.48 -11.36
C ALA A 167 17.32 -0.59 -11.80
N THR A 168 18.24 -0.10 -10.96
CA THR A 168 19.69 -0.29 -11.17
C THR A 168 20.12 -1.67 -10.69
N PHE A 169 19.67 -2.05 -9.51
CA PHE A 169 19.96 -3.34 -8.87
C PHE A 169 18.68 -4.09 -8.57
N VAL A 170 18.76 -5.42 -8.54
CA VAL A 170 17.66 -6.31 -8.19
C VAL A 170 18.17 -7.29 -7.16
N ALA A 171 17.45 -7.42 -6.04
CA ALA A 171 17.82 -8.25 -4.92
C ALA A 171 16.63 -9.09 -4.44
N LEU A 172 16.91 -10.25 -3.86
CA LEU A 172 15.93 -11.03 -3.12
C LEU A 172 16.11 -10.80 -1.62
N ASP A 173 15.01 -10.58 -0.93
CA ASP A 173 15.00 -10.46 0.53
C ASP A 173 15.14 -11.84 1.18
N LEU A 174 16.24 -12.07 1.89
CA LEU A 174 16.52 -13.36 2.52
C LEU A 174 15.60 -13.64 3.72
N GLU A 175 15.01 -12.61 4.34
CA GLU A 175 13.98 -12.80 5.36
C GLU A 175 12.60 -13.09 4.72
N GLY A 176 12.48 -13.07 3.38
CA GLY A 176 11.23 -13.31 2.65
C GLY A 176 10.16 -12.25 2.84
N PHE A 177 8.89 -12.59 2.58
CA PHE A 177 7.74 -11.70 2.81
C PHE A 177 7.27 -11.75 4.27
N ALA A 178 7.12 -10.57 4.89
CA ALA A 178 6.35 -10.44 6.13
C ALA A 178 5.68 -9.06 6.22
N SER A 179 4.52 -9.00 6.90
CA SER A 179 3.81 -7.75 7.15
C SER A 179 4.61 -6.84 8.09
N GLY A 180 4.51 -5.52 7.90
CA GLY A 180 5.10 -4.54 8.82
C GLY A 180 6.61 -4.31 8.71
N LYS A 181 7.37 -5.11 7.93
CA LYS A 181 8.84 -4.97 7.79
C LYS A 181 9.33 -3.55 7.46
N THR A 182 8.60 -2.81 6.64
CA THR A 182 8.93 -1.43 6.25
C THR A 182 8.94 -0.45 7.43
N ASN A 183 8.23 -0.75 8.52
CA ASN A 183 8.18 0.14 9.68
C ASN A 183 9.52 0.20 10.43
N ARG A 184 10.40 -0.79 10.28
CA ARG A 184 11.78 -0.75 10.80
C ARG A 184 12.56 0.48 10.29
N LEU A 185 12.18 1.06 9.16
CA LEU A 185 12.80 2.27 8.61
C LEU A 185 12.36 3.55 9.30
N LEU A 186 11.23 3.54 10.02
CA LEU A 186 10.79 4.70 10.81
C LEU A 186 11.67 4.85 12.06
N GLU A 187 12.04 3.74 12.69
CA GLU A 187 12.92 3.70 13.89
C GLU A 187 14.33 4.24 13.63
N VAL A 188 14.79 4.27 12.36
CA VAL A 188 16.13 4.73 11.97
C VAL A 188 16.15 6.23 11.59
N LEU A 189 14.97 6.85 11.43
CA LEU A 189 14.83 8.26 11.05
C LEU A 189 14.55 9.20 12.25
N GLU A 190 14.45 8.63 13.46
CA GLU A 190 14.44 9.34 14.75
C GLU A 190 15.85 9.41 15.35
#